data_AF-A0A022RQ17-F1
#
_entry.id   AF-A0A022RQ17-F1
#
_cell.length_a   1.000
_cell.length_b   1.000
_cell.length_c   1.000
_cell.angle_alpha   90.00
_cell.angle_beta   90.00
_cell.angle_gamma   90.00
#
_symmetry.space_group_name_H-M   'P 1'
#
loop_
_entity.id
_entity.type
_entity.pdbx_description
1 polymer ?
#
loop_
_entity_poly.entity_id
_entity_poly.type
_entity_poly.pdbx_seq_one_letter_code
_entity_poly.pdbx_strand_id
1 'polypeptide(L)'
;MENVLVWERFIRPKITFGVPLEEMVTGKKRGSVLRRLVKLYAEEKYFLAVNQMQTEFEVFVSFKEGATNVTVLRSGWQSYWLHQNRTRSDDEVLSQPEGSLIELKDKFDDFLIQSGWDTDKVNLKVPKEISIQEHLTL
;
A
#
# COMPACT_ATOMS: atom_id res chain seq x y z
N MET A 1 -22.38 -1.88 -18.47
CA MET A 1 -22.23 -0.42 -18.65
C MET A 1 -21.25 0.03 -17.59
N GLU A 2 -19.99 0.29 -17.95
CA GLU A 2 -18.98 0.76 -16.99
C GLU A 2 -19.37 2.15 -16.50
N ASN A 3 -19.55 2.29 -15.18
CA ASN A 3 -19.89 3.56 -14.57
C ASN A 3 -18.66 4.47 -14.57
N VAL A 4 -18.58 5.38 -15.54
CA VAL A 4 -17.58 6.45 -15.63
C VAL A 4 -17.52 7.32 -14.35
N LEU A 5 -18.59 7.31 -13.54
CA LEU A 5 -18.69 8.03 -12.27
C LEU A 5 -17.81 7.48 -11.12
N VAL A 6 -17.06 6.38 -11.32
CA VAL A 6 -16.13 5.85 -10.30
C VAL A 6 -14.71 6.43 -10.44
N TRP A 7 -14.33 6.92 -11.62
CA TRP A 7 -12.96 7.39 -11.88
C TRP A 7 -12.55 8.62 -11.05
N GLU A 8 -13.48 9.53 -10.76
CA GLU A 8 -13.21 10.71 -9.93
C GLU A 8 -12.92 10.35 -8.47
N ARG A 9 -13.41 9.21 -7.98
CA ARG A 9 -13.07 8.69 -6.63
C ARG A 9 -11.66 8.10 -6.56
N PHE A 10 -11.09 7.68 -7.69
CA PHE A 10 -9.70 7.21 -7.78
C PHE A 10 -8.67 8.35 -7.85
N ILE A 11 -9.10 9.62 -7.88
CA ILE A 11 -8.17 10.77 -7.82
C ILE A 11 -7.49 10.85 -6.43
N ARG A 12 -8.11 10.28 -5.39
CA ARG A 12 -7.57 10.26 -4.03
C ARG A 12 -7.62 8.85 -3.41
N PRO A 13 -6.58 8.45 -2.68
CA PRO A 13 -5.36 9.21 -2.38
C PRO A 13 -4.39 9.30 -3.57
N LYS A 14 -3.44 10.24 -3.51
CA LYS A 14 -2.28 10.19 -4.40
C LYS A 14 -1.47 8.95 -4.03
N ILE A 15 -1.29 8.04 -4.99
CA ILE A 15 -0.48 6.84 -4.81
C ILE A 15 0.71 6.93 -5.76
N THR A 16 1.92 6.84 -5.19
CA THR A 16 3.16 6.79 -5.96
C THR A 16 3.74 5.38 -5.84
N PHE A 17 3.75 4.65 -6.94
CA PHE A 17 4.28 3.29 -7.00
C PHE A 17 5.77 3.28 -7.37
N GLY A 18 6.47 2.24 -6.92
CA GLY A 18 7.88 2.03 -7.25
C GLY A 18 8.83 2.97 -6.51
N VAL A 19 8.45 3.46 -5.33
CA VAL A 19 9.33 4.30 -4.50
C VAL A 19 10.39 3.41 -3.83
N PRO A 20 11.69 3.78 -3.84
CA PRO A 20 12.72 3.01 -3.15
C PRO A 20 12.44 2.95 -1.64
N LEU A 21 12.67 1.81 -1.01
CA LEU A 21 12.33 1.60 0.40
C LEU A 21 13.00 2.65 1.30
N GLU A 22 14.24 3.02 0.99
CA GLU A 22 15.04 4.03 1.66
C GLU A 22 14.52 5.48 1.52
N GLU A 23 13.66 5.72 0.52
CA GLU A 23 12.99 7.00 0.25
C GLU A 23 11.57 7.04 0.82
N MET A 24 10.94 5.88 1.08
CA MET A 24 9.59 5.80 1.63
C MET A 24 9.48 6.37 3.06
N VAL A 25 10.59 6.43 3.80
CA VAL A 25 10.63 6.89 5.18
C VAL A 25 11.75 7.91 5.36
N THR A 26 11.43 9.08 5.93
CA THR A 26 12.38 10.18 6.13
C THR A 26 12.61 10.48 7.61
N GLY A 27 13.64 11.28 7.92
CA GLY A 27 13.92 11.77 9.27
C GLY A 27 14.87 10.91 10.14
N LYS A 28 15.13 11.39 11.37
CA LYS A 28 16.21 10.88 12.25
C LYS A 28 16.05 9.41 12.69
N LYS A 29 14.83 8.85 12.64
CA LYS A 29 14.53 7.47 13.04
C LYS A 29 14.34 6.51 11.85
N ARG A 30 14.77 6.91 10.63
CA ARG A 30 14.58 6.15 9.39
C ARG A 30 14.94 4.67 9.53
N GLY A 31 16.15 4.35 10.02
CA GLY A 31 16.59 2.95 10.13
C GLY A 31 15.68 2.08 11.01
N SER A 32 15.22 2.59 12.15
CA SER A 32 14.30 1.84 13.02
C SER A 32 12.92 1.66 12.42
N VAL A 33 12.41 2.67 11.72
CA VAL A 33 11.08 2.62 11.09
C VAL A 33 11.11 1.68 9.89
N LEU A 34 12.16 1.72 9.06
CA LEU A 34 12.34 0.77 7.96
C LEU A 34 12.37 -0.67 8.44
N ARG A 35 13.11 -0.96 9.53
CA ARG A 35 13.14 -2.31 10.11
C ARG A 35 11.75 -2.78 10.58
N ARG A 36 10.95 -1.87 11.17
CA ARG A 36 9.57 -2.20 11.58
C ARG A 36 8.66 -2.37 10.36
N LEU A 37 8.80 -1.54 9.33
CA LEU A 37 8.05 -1.65 8.08
C LEU A 37 8.31 -2.99 7.38
N VAL A 38 9.57 -3.43 7.32
CA VAL A 38 9.93 -4.74 6.76
C VAL A 38 9.24 -5.89 7.51
N LYS A 39 9.23 -5.82 8.84
CA LYS A 39 8.53 -6.83 9.66
C LYS A 39 7.02 -6.79 9.49
N LEU A 40 6.44 -5.59 9.42
CA LEU A 40 4.99 -5.40 9.33
C LEU A 40 4.43 -6.00 8.03
N TYR A 41 5.14 -5.83 6.92
CA TYR A 41 4.72 -6.33 5.61
C TYR A 41 5.29 -7.70 5.28
N ALA A 42 5.77 -8.50 6.24
CA ALA A 42 6.43 -9.79 5.97
C ALA A 42 5.56 -10.76 5.15
N GLU A 43 4.24 -10.76 5.37
CA GLU A 43 3.29 -11.64 4.67
C GLU A 43 2.82 -11.07 3.30
N GLU A 44 3.06 -9.79 3.03
CA GLU A 44 2.64 -9.13 1.79
C GLU A 44 3.77 -9.05 0.76
N LYS A 45 3.39 -8.94 -0.52
CA LYS A 45 4.33 -8.76 -1.64
C LYS A 45 4.59 -7.30 -2.01
N TYR A 46 4.31 -6.38 -1.09
CA TYR A 46 4.59 -4.96 -1.24
C TYR A 46 4.88 -4.34 0.13
N PHE A 47 5.44 -3.14 0.11
CA PHE A 47 5.53 -2.22 1.24
C PHE A 47 4.64 -1.02 0.97
N LEU A 48 4.06 -0.46 2.02
CA LEU A 48 3.28 0.77 1.92
C LEU A 48 3.59 1.71 3.10
N ALA A 49 3.81 2.99 2.80
CA ALA A 49 4.03 4.04 3.78
C ALA A 49 3.22 5.30 3.40
N VAL A 50 2.67 5.99 4.40
CA VAL A 50 2.03 7.28 4.21
C VAL A 50 3.11 8.36 4.21
N ASN A 51 3.12 9.22 3.19
CA ASN A 51 4.06 10.34 3.11
C ASN A 51 3.75 11.36 4.22
N GLN A 52 4.67 11.46 5.18
CA GLN A 52 4.53 12.36 6.34
C GLN A 52 5.00 13.78 6.07
N MET A 53 5.63 14.05 4.91
CA MET A 53 6.25 15.34 4.61
C MET A 53 5.30 16.32 3.90
N GLN A 54 4.18 15.86 3.38
CA GLN A 54 3.23 16.69 2.63
C GLN A 54 1.98 17.00 3.45
N THR A 55 1.39 18.17 3.18
CA THR A 55 0.08 18.57 3.69
C THR A 55 -1.04 17.73 3.08
N GLU A 56 -0.87 17.29 1.83
CA GLU A 56 -1.79 16.38 1.14
C GLU A 56 -1.46 14.92 1.44
N PHE A 57 -2.50 14.08 1.52
CA PHE A 57 -2.34 12.66 1.79
C PHE A 57 -1.79 11.94 0.54
N GLU A 58 -0.58 11.44 0.65
CA GLU A 58 0.10 10.65 -0.37
C GLU A 58 0.56 9.32 0.24
N VAL A 59 0.47 8.25 -0.55
CA VAL A 59 0.89 6.91 -0.18
C VAL A 59 1.99 6.46 -1.12
N PHE A 60 3.10 6.01 -0.55
CA PHE A 60 4.17 5.36 -1.28
C PHE A 60 3.99 3.86 -1.24
N VAL A 61 4.16 3.23 -2.39
CA VAL A 61 4.10 1.77 -2.54
C VAL A 61 5.36 1.28 -3.23
N SER A 62 5.94 0.22 -2.70
CA SER A 62 7.08 -0.47 -3.32
C SER A 62 6.77 -1.96 -3.40
N PHE A 63 7.20 -2.63 -4.46
CA PHE A 63 6.85 -4.04 -4.70
C PHE A 63 8.04 -4.96 -4.42
N LYS A 64 7.74 -6.11 -3.83
CA LYS A 64 8.72 -7.17 -3.61
C LYS A 64 8.80 -8.07 -4.83
N GLU A 65 9.86 -8.85 -4.91
CA GLU A 65 9.96 -9.91 -5.91
C GLU A 65 8.75 -10.87 -5.82
N GLY A 66 8.16 -11.17 -6.98
CA GLY A 66 6.98 -12.02 -7.10
C GLY A 66 5.63 -11.33 -6.88
N ALA A 67 5.59 -9.98 -6.77
CA ALA A 67 4.35 -9.23 -6.79
C ALA A 67 3.54 -9.49 -8.09
N THR A 68 2.22 -9.60 -7.95
CA THR A 68 1.27 -9.86 -9.05
C THR A 68 0.33 -8.67 -9.27
N ASN A 69 -0.54 -8.78 -10.27
CA ASN A 69 -1.69 -7.88 -10.46
C ASN A 69 -2.54 -7.73 -9.19
N VAL A 70 -2.77 -8.82 -8.46
CA VAL A 70 -3.51 -8.82 -7.18
C VAL A 70 -2.75 -8.05 -6.11
N THR A 71 -1.42 -8.13 -6.08
CA THR A 71 -0.60 -7.32 -5.17
C THR A 71 -0.81 -5.82 -5.41
N VAL A 72 -0.90 -5.40 -6.66
CA VAL A 72 -1.20 -4.00 -7.02
C VAL A 72 -2.59 -3.61 -6.52
N LEU A 73 -3.61 -4.45 -6.74
CA LEU A 73 -4.97 -4.20 -6.24
C LEU A 73 -5.03 -4.08 -4.72
N ARG A 74 -4.38 -5.00 -3.99
CA ARG A 74 -4.31 -4.97 -2.52
C ARG A 74 -3.70 -3.67 -2.02
N SER A 75 -2.58 -3.25 -2.62
CA SER A 75 -1.92 -1.99 -2.26
C SER A 75 -2.81 -0.76 -2.55
N GLY A 76 -3.56 -0.77 -3.64
CA GLY A 76 -4.51 0.29 -3.99
C GLY A 76 -5.69 0.35 -3.02
N TRP A 77 -6.27 -0.81 -2.70
CA TRP A 77 -7.34 -0.92 -1.71
C TRP A 77 -6.90 -0.42 -0.34
N GLN A 78 -5.74 -0.87 0.15
CA GLN A 78 -5.20 -0.45 1.45
C GLN A 78 -4.93 1.05 1.49
N SER A 79 -4.37 1.62 0.40
CA SER A 79 -4.15 3.07 0.28
C SER A 79 -5.47 3.83 0.43
N TYR A 80 -6.52 3.36 -0.24
CA TYR A 80 -7.84 3.97 -0.16
C TYR A 80 -8.46 3.85 1.22
N TRP A 81 -8.35 2.68 1.86
CA TRP A 81 -8.82 2.48 3.23
C TRP A 81 -8.12 3.43 4.21
N LEU A 82 -6.79 3.59 4.10
CA LEU A 82 -6.01 4.52 4.93
C LEU A 82 -6.45 5.97 4.73
N HIS A 83 -6.74 6.37 3.50
CA HIS A 83 -7.24 7.72 3.20
C HIS A 83 -8.60 7.99 3.87
N GLN A 84 -9.51 7.01 3.83
CA GLN A 84 -10.86 7.13 4.40
C GLN A 84 -10.88 7.09 5.93
N ASN A 85 -9.97 6.30 6.54
CA ASN A 85 -9.97 6.02 7.96
C ASN A 85 -8.86 6.76 8.72
N ARG A 86 -8.31 7.82 8.12
CA ARG A 86 -7.24 8.61 8.72
C ARG A 86 -7.72 9.25 10.02
N THR A 87 -7.15 8.82 11.14
CA THR A 87 -7.26 9.55 12.40
C THR A 87 -6.16 10.61 12.46
N ARG A 88 -6.47 11.81 12.99
CA ARG A 88 -5.51 12.91 13.22
C ARG A 88 -4.57 12.64 14.41
N SER A 89 -4.55 11.42 14.93
CA SER A 89 -3.89 11.05 16.17
C SER A 89 -2.37 11.03 16.02
N ASP A 90 -1.66 11.50 17.06
CA ASP A 90 -0.20 11.43 17.26
C ASP A 90 0.31 9.98 17.48
N ASP A 91 -0.38 8.98 16.93
CA ASP A 91 -0.04 7.58 17.12
C ASP A 91 1.27 7.22 16.45
N GLU A 92 1.85 6.11 16.92
CA GLU A 92 3.07 5.53 16.36
C GLU A 92 3.00 5.48 14.83
N VAL A 93 4.07 5.91 14.14
CA VAL A 93 4.20 6.06 12.67
C VAL A 93 3.61 4.90 11.83
N LEU A 94 3.52 3.70 12.39
CA LEU A 94 3.06 2.49 11.71
C LEU A 94 1.71 1.94 12.20
N SER A 95 1.04 2.58 13.17
CA SER A 95 -0.24 2.11 13.73
C SER A 95 -1.36 2.07 12.68
N GLN A 96 -1.43 3.08 11.82
CA GLN A 96 -2.42 3.13 10.74
C GLN A 96 -2.14 2.07 9.65
N PRO A 97 -0.91 1.93 9.12
CA PRO A 97 -0.55 0.80 8.27
C PRO A 97 -0.91 -0.57 8.87
N GLU A 98 -0.62 -0.80 10.16
CA GLU A 98 -0.95 -2.05 10.84
C GLU A 98 -2.45 -2.33 10.88
N GLY A 99 -3.26 -1.35 11.32
CA GLY A 99 -4.72 -1.47 11.32
C GLY A 99 -5.30 -1.72 9.92
N SER A 100 -4.76 -1.05 8.90
CA SER A 100 -5.22 -1.24 7.53
C SER A 100 -4.87 -2.62 6.95
N LEU A 101 -3.81 -3.29 7.41
CA LEU A 101 -3.48 -4.65 7.01
C LEU A 101 -4.44 -5.68 7.62
N ILE A 102 -4.87 -5.46 8.86
CA ILE A 102 -5.90 -6.29 9.51
C ILE A 102 -7.19 -6.21 8.68
N GLU A 103 -7.60 -5.00 8.31
CA GLU A 103 -8.79 -4.74 7.52
C GLU A 103 -8.68 -5.27 6.09
N LEU A 104 -7.51 -5.17 5.47
CA LEU A 104 -7.23 -5.76 4.16
C LEU A 104 -7.40 -7.29 4.19
N LYS A 105 -6.91 -7.95 5.26
CA LYS A 105 -7.04 -9.41 5.40
C LYS A 105 -8.49 -9.86 5.55
N ASP A 106 -9.32 -9.05 6.21
CA ASP A 106 -10.72 -9.37 6.48
C ASP A 106 -11.65 -9.04 5.29
N LYS A 107 -11.41 -7.90 4.61
CA LYS A 107 -12.44 -7.30 3.72
C LYS A 107 -12.06 -7.27 2.24
N PHE A 108 -10.83 -7.62 1.87
CA PHE A 108 -10.39 -7.50 0.47
C PHE A 108 -11.13 -8.47 -0.46
N ASP A 109 -11.40 -9.70 -0.02
CA ASP A 109 -12.09 -10.70 -0.85
C ASP A 109 -13.56 -10.29 -1.07
N ASP A 110 -14.22 -9.79 -0.03
CA ASP A 110 -15.57 -9.21 -0.13
C ASP A 110 -15.60 -8.04 -1.12
N PHE A 111 -14.58 -7.17 -1.08
CA PHE A 111 -14.43 -6.08 -2.04
C PHE A 111 -14.31 -6.61 -3.47
N LEU A 112 -13.52 -7.65 -3.74
CA LEU A 112 -13.38 -8.23 -5.08
C LEU A 112 -14.72 -8.74 -5.60
N ILE A 113 -15.47 -9.46 -4.76
CA ILE A 113 -16.80 -9.98 -5.10
C ILE A 113 -17.76 -8.83 -5.42
N GLN A 114 -17.84 -7.82 -4.55
CA GLN A 114 -18.78 -6.71 -4.69
C GLN A 114 -18.44 -5.79 -5.87
N SER A 115 -17.16 -5.61 -6.16
CA SER A 115 -16.69 -4.76 -7.26
C SER A 115 -16.77 -5.47 -8.62
N GLY A 116 -16.95 -6.80 -8.64
CA GLY A 116 -17.00 -7.61 -9.86
C GLY A 116 -15.65 -7.80 -10.52
N TRP A 117 -14.54 -7.59 -9.80
CA TRP A 117 -13.19 -7.76 -10.34
C TRP A 117 -12.83 -9.26 -10.38
N ASP A 118 -12.63 -9.76 -11.60
CA ASP A 118 -12.11 -11.11 -11.83
C ASP A 118 -10.58 -11.06 -11.86
N THR A 119 -9.93 -11.45 -10.76
CA THR A 119 -8.47 -11.36 -10.61
C THR A 119 -7.68 -12.15 -11.67
N ASP A 120 -8.28 -13.17 -12.29
CA ASP A 120 -7.69 -13.92 -13.39
C ASP A 120 -7.71 -13.14 -14.72
N LYS A 121 -8.59 -12.13 -14.83
CA LYS A 121 -8.74 -11.27 -16.01
C LYS A 121 -8.14 -9.88 -15.82
N VAL A 122 -7.76 -9.51 -14.60
CA VAL A 122 -7.16 -8.20 -14.30
C VAL A 122 -5.74 -8.14 -14.87
N ASN A 123 -5.49 -7.19 -15.77
CA ASN A 123 -4.16 -6.97 -16.34
C ASN A 123 -3.53 -5.67 -15.85
N LEU A 124 -3.15 -5.65 -14.57
CA LEU A 124 -2.38 -4.54 -14.00
C LEU A 124 -0.88 -4.81 -14.13
N LYS A 125 -0.16 -3.84 -14.70
CA LYS A 125 1.31 -3.87 -14.71
C LYS A 125 1.82 -3.64 -13.30
N VAL A 126 2.66 -4.55 -12.82
CA VAL A 126 3.46 -4.35 -11.62
C VAL A 126 4.63 -3.43 -12.00
N PRO A 127 4.77 -2.25 -11.39
CA PRO A 127 5.93 -1.38 -11.59
C PRO A 127 7.21 -2.13 -11.23
N LYS A 128 8.09 -2.30 -12.21
CA LYS A 128 9.31 -3.14 -12.10
C LYS A 128 10.56 -2.37 -11.69
N GLU A 129 10.47 -1.05 -11.58
CA GLU A 129 11.64 -0.19 -11.44
C GLU A 129 12.40 -0.45 -10.13
N ILE A 130 11.75 -1.06 -9.12
CA ILE A 130 12.38 -1.45 -7.86
C ILE A 130 11.76 -2.76 -7.35
N SER A 131 12.41 -3.89 -7.62
CA SER A 131 12.11 -5.17 -6.97
C SER A 131 12.99 -5.29 -5.74
N ILE A 132 12.40 -5.17 -4.56
CA ILE A 132 13.17 -5.34 -3.31
C ILE A 132 13.34 -6.84 -3.06
N GLN A 133 14.60 -7.28 -3.06
CA GLN A 133 14.97 -8.63 -2.66
C GLN A 133 15.18 -8.64 -1.14
N GLU A 134 14.29 -9.30 -0.41
CA GLU A 134 14.40 -9.43 1.05
C GLU A 134 15.52 -10.42 1.39
N HIS A 135 16.72 -9.91 1.72
CA HIS A 135 17.72 -10.73 2.39
C HIS A 135 17.40 -10.80 3.88
N LEU A 136 16.67 -11.84 4.29
CA LEU A 136 16.53 -12.21 5.69
C LEU A 136 17.87 -12.75 6.20
N THR A 137 18.70 -11.89 6.79
CA THR A 137 19.80 -12.36 7.65
C THR A 137 19.19 -12.80 8.99
N LEU A 138 19.20 -14.12 9.21
CA LEU A 138 18.84 -14.79 10.46
C LEU A 138 19.73 -14.33 11.62
#